data_AF-A0A0L7LLM0-F1
#
_entry.id   AF-A0A0L7LLM0-F1
#
_cell.length_a   1.000
_cell.length_b   1.000
_cell.length_c   1.000
_cell.angle_alpha   90.00
_cell.angle_beta   90.00
_cell.angle_gamma   90.00
#
_symmetry.space_group_name_H-M   'P 1'
#
loop_
_entity.id
_entity.type
_entity.pdbx_description
1 polymer ?
#
loop_
_entity_poly.entity_id
_entity_poly.type
_entity_poly.pdbx_seq_one_letter_code
_entity_poly.pdbx_strand_id
1 'polypeptide(L)'
;MTFYNEVEKPVNVFKTLGVRKYFKVYVLALKNRYRHRGIAKEMLLAAYKLAASAFVPAICGIFTTGHTQKIAEDIGFKKLNEIYYIRYLIDELIVFWDTGLGNYGAALMAYRIPDVDEPVDLHPQHSSRFAMQTVEVEEEESGRESPD
;
A
#
# COMPACT_ATOMS: atom_id res chain seq x y z
N MET A 1 3.45 14.80 10.72
CA MET A 1 2.80 14.80 9.39
C MET A 1 1.29 14.85 9.56
N THR A 2 0.68 16.03 9.69
CA THR A 2 -0.75 16.16 10.01
C THR A 2 -1.61 16.09 8.75
N PHE A 3 -1.32 16.90 7.73
CA PHE A 3 -2.08 16.96 6.48
C PHE A 3 -2.26 15.60 5.77
N TYR A 4 -1.17 14.88 5.46
CA TYR A 4 -1.28 13.57 4.77
C TYR A 4 -2.07 12.54 5.59
N ASN A 5 -1.99 12.59 6.92
CA ASN A 5 -2.78 11.73 7.79
C ASN A 5 -4.27 12.05 7.69
N GLU A 6 -4.65 13.32 7.60
CA GLU A 6 -6.04 13.73 7.41
C GLU A 6 -6.59 13.33 6.03
N VAL A 7 -5.72 13.30 5.01
CA VAL A 7 -6.10 12.80 3.68
C VAL A 7 -6.28 11.27 3.69
N GLU A 8 -5.39 10.54 4.38
CA GLU A 8 -5.32 9.07 4.29
C GLU A 8 -6.18 8.34 5.33
N LYS A 9 -6.09 8.71 6.60
CA LYS A 9 -6.69 7.96 7.73
C LYS A 9 -8.22 7.82 7.71
N PRO A 10 -9.01 8.76 7.16
CA PRO A 10 -10.46 8.59 7.09
C PRO A 10 -10.91 7.38 6.25
N VAL A 11 -10.02 6.81 5.44
CA VAL A 11 -10.34 5.73 4.51
C VAL A 11 -9.52 4.48 4.85
N ASN A 12 -10.20 3.36 5.01
CA ASN A 12 -9.55 2.05 5.00
C ASN A 12 -9.43 1.53 3.56
N VAL A 13 -8.32 1.85 2.89
CA VAL A 13 -8.07 1.47 1.49
C VAL A 13 -8.17 -0.05 1.27
N PHE A 14 -7.65 -0.85 2.19
CA PHE A 14 -7.71 -2.31 2.13
C PHE A 14 -9.15 -2.81 2.08
N LYS A 15 -10.00 -2.32 2.99
CA LYS A 15 -11.43 -2.67 3.04
C LYS A 15 -12.18 -2.16 1.82
N THR A 16 -11.92 -0.92 1.40
CA THR A 16 -12.60 -0.29 0.24
C THR A 16 -12.33 -1.04 -1.06
N LEU A 17 -11.13 -1.60 -1.23
CA LEU A 17 -10.75 -2.32 -2.45
C LEU A 17 -10.86 -3.85 -2.32
N GLY A 18 -11.10 -4.38 -1.12
CA GLY A 18 -11.14 -5.83 -0.87
C GLY A 18 -9.79 -6.50 -1.11
N VAL A 19 -8.70 -5.88 -0.68
CA VAL A 19 -7.32 -6.35 -0.91
C VAL A 19 -6.54 -6.40 0.40
N ARG A 20 -5.54 -7.28 0.48
CA ARG A 20 -4.55 -7.36 1.58
C ARG A 20 -3.31 -6.55 1.28
N LYS A 21 -2.99 -6.28 0.01
CA LYS A 21 -1.85 -5.45 -0.39
C LYS A 21 -2.18 -4.53 -1.57
N TYR A 22 -1.52 -3.38 -1.60
CA TYR A 22 -1.57 -2.46 -2.73
C TYR A 22 -0.22 -1.79 -2.94
N PHE A 23 0.05 -1.35 -4.17
CA PHE A 23 1.22 -0.57 -4.52
C PHE A 23 0.94 0.91 -4.24
N LYS A 24 1.80 1.59 -3.46
CA LYS A 24 1.61 3.01 -3.13
C LYS A 24 2.53 3.91 -3.95
N VAL A 25 1.95 4.81 -4.74
CA VAL A 25 2.64 5.89 -5.44
C VAL A 25 2.82 7.06 -4.47
N TYR A 26 4.08 7.36 -4.13
CA TYR A 26 4.42 8.49 -3.26
C TYR A 26 4.69 9.77 -4.06
N VAL A 27 5.36 9.66 -5.21
CA VAL A 27 5.78 10.80 -6.02
C VAL A 27 5.68 10.45 -7.50
N LEU A 28 5.10 11.36 -8.28
CA LEU A 28 5.15 11.37 -9.74
C LEU A 28 5.72 12.71 -10.18
N ALA A 29 6.96 12.71 -10.69
CA ALA A 29 7.68 13.92 -11.01
C ALA A 29 8.34 13.83 -12.40
N LEU A 30 8.28 14.94 -13.14
CA LEU A 30 8.89 15.07 -14.46
C LEU A 30 9.69 16.38 -14.56
N LYS A 31 10.88 16.29 -15.12
CA LYS A 31 11.67 17.47 -15.51
C LYS A 31 10.91 18.28 -16.55
N ASN A 32 10.95 19.62 -16.44
CA ASN A 32 10.15 20.54 -17.27
C ASN A 32 10.22 20.25 -18.78
N ARG A 33 11.42 19.94 -19.31
CA ARG A 33 11.63 19.65 -20.74
C ARG A 33 10.86 18.44 -21.28
N TYR A 34 10.35 17.58 -20.40
CA TYR A 34 9.62 16.36 -20.73
C TYR A 34 8.11 16.45 -20.43
N ARG A 35 7.62 17.61 -19.97
CA ARG A 35 6.19 17.82 -19.74
C ARG A 35 5.43 17.91 -21.07
N HIS A 36 4.11 17.77 -21.00
CA HIS A 36 3.18 17.87 -22.16
C HIS A 36 3.40 16.82 -23.26
N ARG A 37 4.05 15.70 -22.93
CA ARG A 37 4.31 14.56 -23.85
C ARG A 37 3.60 13.27 -23.44
N GLY A 38 2.63 13.34 -22.54
CA GLY A 38 1.93 12.16 -22.00
C GLY A 38 2.75 11.28 -21.05
N ILE A 39 4.02 11.61 -20.79
CA ILE A 39 4.94 10.75 -20.01
C ILE A 39 4.43 10.46 -18.60
N ALA A 40 3.76 11.41 -17.94
CA ALA A 40 3.20 11.19 -16.60
C ALA A 40 2.14 10.08 -16.60
N LYS A 41 1.30 10.04 -17.65
CA LYS A 41 0.32 8.98 -17.86
C LYS A 41 1.02 7.64 -18.09
N GLU A 42 2.02 7.61 -18.97
CA GLU A 42 2.79 6.39 -19.25
C GLU A 42 3.54 5.85 -18.02
N MET A 43 4.07 6.73 -17.16
CA MET A 43 4.70 6.31 -15.91
C MET A 43 3.69 5.67 -14.94
N LEU A 44 2.49 6.25 -14.82
CA LEU A 44 1.45 5.67 -13.97
C LEU A 44 0.90 4.37 -14.58
N LEU A 45 0.81 4.28 -15.90
CA LEU A 45 0.47 3.05 -16.62
C LEU A 45 1.51 1.95 -16.37
N ALA A 46 2.80 2.28 -16.46
CA ALA A 46 3.88 1.35 -16.15
C ALA A 46 3.84 0.89 -14.69
N ALA A 47 3.52 1.79 -13.75
CA ALA A 47 3.38 1.45 -12.34
C ALA A 47 2.24 0.44 -12.08
N TYR A 48 1.06 0.61 -12.69
CA TYR A 48 -0.01 -0.38 -12.53
C TYR A 48 0.37 -1.72 -13.17
N LYS A 49 1.01 -1.72 -14.35
CA LYS A 49 1.46 -2.96 -15.02
C LYS A 49 2.50 -3.70 -14.16
N LEU A 50 3.42 -2.96 -13.54
CA LEU A 50 4.39 -3.52 -12.60
C LEU A 50 3.67 -4.16 -11.40
N ALA A 51 2.73 -3.45 -10.78
CA ALA A 51 1.94 -3.99 -9.67
C ALA A 51 1.19 -5.28 -10.07
N ALA A 52 0.54 -5.28 -11.24
CA ALA A 52 -0.16 -6.44 -11.78
C ALA A 52 0.78 -7.64 -11.97
N SER A 53 1.95 -7.42 -12.57
CA SER A 53 2.96 -8.47 -12.79
C SER A 53 3.52 -9.08 -11.50
N ALA A 54 3.47 -8.32 -10.39
CA ALA A 54 3.88 -8.75 -9.07
C ALA A 54 2.72 -9.33 -8.23
N PHE A 55 1.58 -9.64 -8.85
CA PHE A 55 0.35 -10.09 -8.20
C PHE A 55 -0.08 -9.14 -7.07
N VAL A 56 0.11 -7.83 -7.26
CA VAL A 56 -0.39 -6.78 -6.37
C VAL A 56 -1.68 -6.24 -6.98
N PRO A 57 -2.84 -6.52 -6.36
CA PRO A 57 -4.16 -6.33 -6.96
C PRO A 57 -4.62 -4.88 -7.08
N ALA A 58 -3.94 -3.96 -6.42
CA ALA A 58 -4.37 -2.58 -6.32
C ALA A 58 -3.20 -1.61 -6.32
N ILE A 59 -3.47 -0.38 -6.75
CA ILE A 59 -2.55 0.74 -6.71
C ILE A 59 -3.24 1.94 -6.08
N CYS A 60 -2.52 2.71 -5.26
CA CYS A 60 -3.05 3.84 -4.51
C CYS A 60 -2.01 4.97 -4.43
N GLY A 61 -2.44 6.20 -4.23
CA GLY A 61 -1.56 7.34 -3.98
C GLY A 61 -2.32 8.57 -3.55
N ILE A 62 -1.59 9.54 -2.98
CA ILE A 62 -2.13 10.88 -2.71
C ILE A 62 -1.67 11.80 -3.84
N PHE A 63 -2.63 12.30 -4.61
CA PHE A 63 -2.38 13.17 -5.75
C PHE A 63 -2.73 14.61 -5.37
N THR A 64 -1.71 15.46 -5.29
CA THR A 64 -1.81 16.85 -4.78
C THR A 64 -2.03 17.90 -5.86
N THR A 65 -2.00 17.51 -7.14
CA THR A 65 -2.25 18.42 -8.27
C THR A 65 -3.45 17.96 -9.08
N GLY A 66 -4.25 18.90 -9.59
CA GLY A 66 -5.40 18.57 -10.43
C GLY A 66 -4.99 17.84 -11.71
N HIS A 67 -3.82 18.17 -12.26
CA HIS A 67 -3.29 17.47 -13.43
C HIS A 67 -3.03 15.98 -13.16
N THR A 68 -2.37 15.64 -12.04
CA THR A 68 -2.12 14.23 -11.70
C THR A 68 -3.38 13.49 -11.30
N GLN A 69 -4.34 14.17 -10.64
CA GLN A 69 -5.64 13.58 -10.32
C GLN A 69 -6.41 13.21 -11.59
N LYS A 70 -6.44 14.13 -12.58
CA LYS A 70 -7.08 13.86 -13.88
C LYS A 70 -6.43 12.70 -14.63
N ILE A 71 -5.09 12.64 -14.65
CA ILE A 71 -4.38 11.50 -15.25
C ILE A 71 -4.75 10.19 -14.56
N ALA A 72 -4.82 10.18 -13.22
CA ALA A 72 -5.19 8.99 -12.47
C ALA A 72 -6.63 8.56 -12.77
N GLU A 73 -7.57 9.51 -12.83
CA GLU A 73 -8.98 9.27 -13.20
C GLU A 73 -9.10 8.71 -14.62
N ASP A 74 -8.37 9.25 -15.60
CA ASP A 74 -8.31 8.77 -16.99
C ASP A 74 -7.80 7.31 -17.09
N ILE A 75 -7.04 6.84 -16.09
CA ILE A 75 -6.53 5.44 -16.00
C ILE A 75 -7.51 4.54 -15.23
N GLY A 76 -8.52 5.11 -14.55
CA GLY A 76 -9.53 4.37 -13.80
C GLY A 76 -9.41 4.46 -12.28
N PHE A 77 -8.50 5.28 -11.74
CA PHE A 77 -8.44 5.53 -10.31
C PHE A 77 -9.72 6.24 -9.85
N LYS A 78 -10.19 5.86 -8.66
CA LYS A 78 -11.31 6.50 -7.98
C LYS A 78 -10.79 7.33 -6.82
N LYS A 79 -11.34 8.53 -6.61
CA LYS A 79 -11.10 9.29 -5.38
C LYS A 79 -11.79 8.59 -4.21
N LEU A 80 -11.04 8.38 -3.13
CA LEU A 80 -11.55 7.79 -1.90
C LEU A 80 -11.73 8.83 -0.80
N ASN A 81 -10.86 9.85 -0.77
CA ASN A 81 -10.97 11.02 0.08
C ASN A 81 -10.29 12.22 -0.59
N GLU A 82 -10.74 13.43 -0.26
CA GLU A 82 -10.16 14.67 -0.80
C GLU A 82 -10.27 15.80 0.23
N ILE A 83 -9.15 16.49 0.45
CA ILE A 83 -9.12 17.73 1.22
C ILE A 83 -8.92 18.89 0.25
N TYR A 84 -9.87 19.83 0.26
CA TYR A 84 -9.77 21.06 -0.49
C TYR A 84 -8.85 22.04 0.22
N TYR A 85 -7.87 22.59 -0.51
CA TYR A 85 -6.86 23.48 0.04
C TYR A 85 -7.45 24.75 0.66
N ILE A 86 -8.48 25.33 0.04
CA ILE A 86 -9.19 26.51 0.56
C ILE A 86 -9.93 26.24 1.88
N ARG A 87 -10.18 24.97 2.22
CA ARG A 87 -10.85 24.55 3.45
C ARG A 87 -9.87 24.04 4.51
N TYR A 88 -8.58 23.96 4.18
CA TYR A 88 -7.56 23.50 5.12
C TYR A 88 -7.02 24.70 5.91
N LEU A 89 -7.61 24.88 7.09
CA LEU A 89 -7.33 25.99 7.99
C LEU A 89 -6.49 25.53 9.18
N ILE A 90 -5.45 26.29 9.53
CA ILE A 90 -4.73 26.17 10.80
C ILE A 90 -4.79 27.53 11.46
N ASP A 91 -5.30 27.59 12.68
CA ASP A 91 -5.50 28.85 13.42
C ASP A 91 -6.30 29.88 12.59
N GLU A 92 -7.38 29.41 11.95
CA GLU A 92 -8.27 30.19 11.06
C GLU A 92 -7.62 30.74 9.78
N LEU A 93 -6.37 30.37 9.50
CA LEU A 93 -5.63 30.79 8.31
C LEU A 93 -5.57 29.69 7.25
N ILE A 94 -5.76 30.08 5.99
CA ILE A 94 -5.60 29.18 4.84
C ILE A 94 -4.10 28.85 4.70
N VAL A 95 -3.76 27.57 4.86
CA VAL A 95 -2.37 27.09 4.76
C VAL A 95 -1.89 27.07 3.30
N PHE A 96 -2.77 26.68 2.40
CA PHE A 96 -2.47 26.48 0.97
C PHE A 96 -3.21 27.53 0.13
N TRP A 97 -2.74 28.78 0.20
CA TRP A 97 -3.42 29.92 -0.43
C TRP A 97 -2.99 30.18 -1.89
N ASP A 98 -1.78 29.75 -2.28
CA ASP A 98 -1.26 29.87 -3.66
C ASP A 98 -0.84 28.51 -4.22
N THR A 99 -1.82 27.75 -4.70
CA THR A 99 -1.60 26.40 -5.23
C THR A 99 -1.49 26.37 -6.76
N GLY A 100 -1.71 27.52 -7.42
CA GLY A 100 -1.81 27.62 -8.88
C GLY A 100 -3.12 27.08 -9.46
N LEU A 101 -3.39 27.46 -10.71
CA LEU A 101 -4.66 27.15 -11.38
C LEU A 101 -4.88 25.63 -11.51
N GLY A 102 -6.07 25.17 -11.13
CA GLY A 102 -6.46 23.76 -11.24
C GLY A 102 -6.03 22.88 -10.08
N ASN A 103 -5.27 23.38 -9.11
CA ASN A 103 -4.85 22.63 -7.93
C ASN A 103 -5.74 22.99 -6.72
N TYR A 104 -6.88 22.32 -6.61
CA TYR A 104 -7.90 22.66 -5.61
C TYR A 104 -7.84 21.82 -4.33
N GLY A 105 -7.19 20.67 -4.36
CA GLY A 105 -7.09 19.79 -3.20
C GLY A 105 -6.07 18.67 -3.38
N ALA A 106 -5.87 17.92 -2.30
CA ALA A 106 -5.15 16.65 -2.32
C ALA A 106 -6.14 15.51 -2.19
N ALA A 107 -6.09 14.56 -3.11
CA ALA A 107 -6.98 13.42 -3.14
C ALA A 107 -6.23 12.11 -2.91
N LEU A 108 -6.71 11.30 -1.96
CA LEU A 108 -6.38 9.88 -1.90
C LEU A 108 -7.13 9.19 -3.03
N MET A 109 -6.41 8.65 -4.00
CA MET A 109 -7.01 7.92 -5.13
C MET A 109 -6.47 6.50 -5.18
N ALA A 110 -7.31 5.57 -5.62
CA ALA A 110 -6.91 4.19 -5.77
C ALA A 110 -7.62 3.49 -6.92
N TYR A 111 -7.01 2.42 -7.40
CA TYR A 111 -7.52 1.59 -8.47
C TYR A 111 -7.32 0.11 -8.10
N ARG A 112 -8.42 -0.65 -8.12
CA ARG A 112 -8.38 -2.12 -8.11
C ARG A 112 -8.09 -2.56 -9.53
N ILE A 113 -6.93 -3.17 -9.73
CA ILE A 113 -6.50 -3.67 -11.04
C ILE A 113 -7.39 -4.88 -11.36
N PRO A 114 -8.12 -4.88 -12.48
CA PRO A 114 -8.91 -6.01 -12.91
C PRO A 114 -8.05 -7.27 -13.08
N ASP A 115 -8.65 -8.44 -12.85
CA ASP A 115 -8.07 -9.75 -13.19
C ASP A 115 -6.76 -10.11 -12.48
N VAL A 116 -6.34 -9.33 -11.48
CA VAL A 116 -5.21 -9.66 -10.60
C VAL A 116 -5.75 -10.20 -9.29
N ASP A 117 -5.67 -11.51 -9.11
CA ASP A 117 -5.98 -12.15 -7.85
C ASP A 117 -4.78 -12.12 -6.90
N GLU A 118 -5.07 -12.03 -5.60
CA GLU A 118 -4.04 -12.21 -4.60
C GLU A 118 -3.75 -13.70 -4.43
N PRO A 119 -2.46 -14.12 -4.48
CA PRO A 119 -2.12 -15.49 -4.16
C PRO A 119 -2.57 -15.76 -2.72
N VAL A 120 -3.35 -16.82 -2.52
CA VAL A 120 -3.70 -17.31 -1.19
C VAL A 120 -2.38 -17.68 -0.51
N ASP A 121 -2.11 -17.12 0.67
CA ASP A 121 -0.91 -17.50 1.41
C ASP A 121 -0.98 -19.01 1.61
N LEU A 122 0.00 -19.74 1.05
CA LEU A 122 0.16 -21.16 1.36
C LEU A 122 0.29 -21.22 2.88
N HIS A 123 -0.68 -21.83 3.56
CA HIS A 123 -0.53 -22.13 4.98
C HIS A 123 0.84 -22.78 5.15
N PRO A 124 1.68 -22.29 6.08
CA PRO A 124 2.93 -22.97 6.37
C PRO A 124 2.53 -24.38 6.78
N GLN A 125 2.75 -25.35 5.89
CA GLN A 125 2.65 -26.73 6.26
C GLN A 125 3.65 -26.88 7.39
N HIS A 126 3.15 -27.07 8.61
CA HIS A 126 3.97 -27.55 9.72
C HIS A 126 4.61 -28.83 9.19
N SER A 127 5.86 -28.73 8.76
CA SER A 127 6.62 -29.88 8.32
C SER A 127 6.76 -30.75 9.55
N SER A 128 5.99 -31.83 9.59
CA SER A 128 6.03 -32.86 10.64
C SER A 128 7.37 -33.60 10.70
N ARG A 129 8.36 -33.22 9.84
CA ARG A 129 9.72 -33.77 9.85
C ARG A 129 10.58 -33.38 11.06
N PHE A 130 10.14 -32.44 11.91
CA PHE A 130 10.92 -32.01 13.07
C PHE A 130 10.31 -32.39 14.43
N ALA A 131 9.36 -33.34 14.47
CA ALA A 131 9.01 -33.98 15.73
C ALA A 131 10.14 -34.95 16.15
N MET A 132 11.24 -34.40 16.70
CA MET A 132 12.17 -35.22 17.47
C MET A 132 11.43 -35.71 18.71
N GLN A 133 11.18 -37.01 18.80
CA GLN A 133 10.82 -37.65 20.06
C GLN A 133 12.00 -37.45 21.02
N THR A 134 11.79 -36.70 22.09
CA THR A 134 12.65 -36.77 23.26
C THR A 134 12.54 -38.18 23.81
N VAL A 135 13.58 -38.98 23.59
CA VAL A 135 13.74 -40.27 24.28
C VAL A 135 14.00 -39.93 25.74
N GLU A 136 13.02 -40.19 26.59
CA GLU A 136 13.24 -40.26 28.04
C GLU A 136 14.21 -41.42 28.28
N VAL A 137 15.43 -41.08 28.69
CA VAL A 137 16.43 -42.07 29.11
C VAL A 137 16.04 -42.50 30.51
N GLU A 138 15.47 -43.71 30.64
CA GLU A 138 15.37 -44.39 31.93
C GLU A 138 16.80 -44.71 32.40
N GLU A 139 17.25 -44.03 33.47
CA GLU A 139 18.49 -44.38 34.16
C GLU A 139 18.26 -45.69 34.95
N GLU A 140 18.64 -46.82 34.35
CA GLU A 140 18.91 -48.06 35.09
C GLU A 140 20.24 -47.92 35.84
N GLU A 141 20.19 -47.47 37.10
CA GLU A 141 21.33 -47.62 38.02
C GLU A 141 21.35 -49.06 38.57
N SER A 142 22.07 -49.93 37.86
CA SER A 142 22.40 -51.27 38.34
C SER A 142 23.70 -51.27 39.14
N GLY A 143 23.63 -51.79 40.36
CA GLY A 143 24.72 -52.57 40.95
C GLY A 143 25.35 -52.02 42.23
N ARG A 144 25.02 -52.64 43.36
CA ARG A 144 25.96 -53.50 44.13
C ARG A 144 25.26 -54.18 45.32
N GLU A 145 25.08 -55.50 45.21
CA GLU A 145 25.16 -56.42 46.36
C GLU A 145 26.58 -56.33 46.96
N SER A 146 26.90 -56.71 48.21
CA SER A 146 26.55 -57.92 48.95
C SER A 146 26.90 -57.74 50.47
N PRO A 147 27.13 -58.77 51.31
CA PRO A 147 26.32 -59.05 52.49
C PRO A 147 27.08 -59.01 53.84
N ASP A 148 26.31 -59.07 54.93
CA ASP A 148 26.55 -59.62 56.28
C ASP A 148 25.95 -58.74 57.40
#